data_AF-A0A3M8G9C0-F1
#
_entry.id   AF-A0A3M8G9C0-F1
#
_cell.length_a   1.000
_cell.length_b   1.000
_cell.length_c   1.000
_cell.angle_alpha   90.00
_cell.angle_beta   90.00
_cell.angle_gamma   90.00
#
_symmetry.space_group_name_H-M   'P 1'
#
loop_
_entity.id
_entity.type
_entity.pdbx_description
1 polymer ?
#
loop_
_entity_poly.entity_id
_entity_poly.type
_entity_poly.pdbx_seq_one_letter_code
_entity_poly.pdbx_strand_id
1 'polypeptide(L)'
;MSGFAQKTYLKVTKSNEAHDYVMYPPGTKFELKTKEGYIVFKNSDQPGNIDIEDKHTLYVYPSWKDDADIFELTEGKVEKLLTYKFSDSRKASGVKSIHSNGVTATSNVSNSETIEGKKNLEFVLSNGIKFIYEDGVYNATLNEEELTIKYKYLIYSDLGVLKLSFNSSNGKVWWVFEPTKE
;
A
#
# COMPACT_ATOMS: atom_id res chain seq x y z
N MET A 1 19.76 -16.77 15.51
CA MET A 1 19.15 -17.19 14.23
C MET A 1 17.99 -16.25 13.94
N SER A 2 18.10 -15.38 12.92
CA SER A 2 17.00 -14.46 12.55
C SER A 2 16.27 -15.09 11.37
N GLY A 3 15.14 -15.74 11.64
CA GLY A 3 14.25 -16.23 10.58
C GLY A 3 13.70 -15.04 9.80
N PHE A 4 13.87 -15.05 8.48
CA PHE A 4 13.19 -14.10 7.62
C PHE A 4 11.68 -14.39 7.69
N ALA A 5 10.96 -13.65 8.53
CA ALA A 5 9.50 -13.71 8.54
C ALA A 5 9.01 -13.34 7.13
N GLN A 6 8.32 -14.27 6.48
CA GLN A 6 7.68 -14.02 5.19
C GLN A 6 6.69 -12.87 5.38
N LYS A 7 6.90 -11.76 4.67
CA LYS A 7 6.02 -10.59 4.75
C LYS A 7 4.78 -10.86 3.90
N THR A 8 3.61 -10.68 4.48
CA THR A 8 2.32 -10.79 3.79
C THR A 8 1.66 -9.42 3.72
N TYR A 9 0.93 -9.14 2.64
CA TYR A 9 0.11 -7.93 2.49
C TYR A 9 -1.37 -8.29 2.50
N LEU A 10 -2.23 -7.33 2.84
CA LEU A 10 -3.68 -7.53 2.86
C LEU A 10 -4.27 -7.01 1.55
N LYS A 11 -5.13 -7.80 0.91
CA LYS A 11 -5.96 -7.40 -0.23
C LYS A 11 -7.42 -7.65 0.13
N VAL A 12 -8.25 -6.67 -0.11
CA VAL A 12 -9.69 -6.67 0.17
C VAL A 12 -10.40 -6.48 -1.15
N THR A 13 -10.98 -7.55 -1.68
CA THR A 13 -11.83 -7.53 -2.87
C THR A 13 -13.27 -7.35 -2.40
N LYS A 14 -13.94 -6.27 -2.81
CA LYS A 14 -15.24 -5.87 -2.24
C LYS A 14 -16.45 -6.41 -3.02
N SER A 15 -16.26 -6.76 -4.29
CA SER A 15 -17.28 -7.32 -5.17
C SER A 15 -16.66 -8.28 -6.19
N ASN A 16 -17.51 -8.94 -6.99
CA ASN A 16 -17.09 -9.75 -8.13
C ASN A 16 -16.65 -8.91 -9.34
N GLU A 17 -16.76 -7.58 -9.27
CA GLU A 17 -16.30 -6.69 -10.33
C GLU A 17 -14.77 -6.71 -10.42
N ALA A 18 -14.27 -6.86 -11.65
CA ALA A 18 -12.85 -6.85 -11.88
C ALA A 18 -12.26 -5.50 -11.46
N HIS A 19 -11.27 -5.54 -10.56
CA HIS A 19 -10.55 -4.39 -9.98
C HIS A 19 -11.24 -3.65 -8.83
N ASP A 20 -12.34 -4.18 -8.30
CA ASP A 20 -12.89 -3.67 -7.04
C ASP A 20 -12.15 -4.26 -5.84
N TYR A 21 -10.90 -3.82 -5.66
CA TYR A 21 -10.08 -4.21 -4.52
C TYR A 21 -9.22 -3.07 -3.95
N VAL A 22 -8.92 -3.19 -2.66
CA VAL A 22 -8.00 -2.31 -1.93
C VAL A 22 -6.88 -3.17 -1.35
N MET A 23 -5.64 -2.68 -1.42
CA MET A 23 -4.50 -3.36 -0.83
C MET A 23 -3.88 -2.52 0.28
N TYR A 24 -3.41 -3.19 1.32
CA TYR A 24 -2.68 -2.60 2.43
C TYR A 24 -1.30 -3.25 2.56
N PRO A 25 -0.28 -2.47 2.93
CA PRO A 25 1.09 -2.94 2.97
C PRO A 25 1.31 -3.98 4.08
N PRO A 26 2.46 -4.68 4.05
CA PRO A 26 2.78 -5.66 5.07
C PRO A 26 2.79 -5.12 6.50
N GLY A 27 2.28 -5.91 7.44
CA GLY A 27 2.17 -5.55 8.85
C GLY A 27 0.93 -4.74 9.21
N THR A 28 0.06 -4.45 8.25
CA THR A 28 -1.26 -3.84 8.52
C THR A 28 -2.07 -4.78 9.41
N LYS A 29 -2.53 -4.27 10.56
CA LYS A 29 -3.41 -5.02 11.45
C LYS A 29 -4.83 -4.97 10.88
N PHE A 30 -5.56 -6.08 11.02
CA PHE A 30 -6.96 -6.14 10.61
C PHE A 30 -7.71 -7.22 11.38
N GLU A 31 -9.03 -7.08 11.42
CA GLU A 31 -9.99 -8.04 11.97
C GLU A 31 -11.21 -8.12 11.06
N LEU A 32 -11.50 -9.31 10.53
CA LEU A 32 -12.74 -9.64 9.83
C LEU A 32 -13.70 -10.29 10.81
N LYS A 33 -14.88 -9.69 10.96
CA LYS A 33 -15.92 -10.15 11.87
C LYS A 33 -17.16 -10.61 11.10
N THR A 34 -17.80 -11.68 11.56
CA THR A 34 -19.15 -12.06 11.08
C THR A 34 -20.19 -11.03 11.53
N LYS A 35 -21.42 -11.12 11.04
CA LYS A 35 -22.55 -10.28 11.50
C LYS A 35 -22.81 -10.38 13.01
N GLU A 36 -22.50 -11.52 13.64
CA GLU A 36 -22.59 -11.73 15.09
C GLU A 36 -21.40 -11.16 15.87
N GLY A 37 -20.37 -10.67 15.19
CA GLY A 37 -19.17 -10.07 15.79
C GLY A 37 -18.01 -11.03 16.05
N TYR A 38 -18.10 -12.29 15.62
CA TYR A 38 -17.00 -13.26 15.78
C TYR A 38 -15.85 -12.96 14.82
N ILE A 39 -14.62 -12.91 15.34
CA ILE A 39 -13.42 -12.72 14.50
C ILE A 39 -13.11 -14.03 13.77
N VAL A 40 -13.25 -14.04 12.45
CA VAL A 40 -12.99 -15.21 11.58
C VAL A 40 -11.67 -15.10 10.82
N PHE A 41 -11.15 -13.89 10.65
CA PHE A 41 -9.84 -13.67 10.05
C PHE A 41 -9.17 -12.44 10.65
N LYS A 42 -7.86 -12.52 10.88
CA LYS A 42 -7.11 -11.42 11.48
C LYS A 42 -5.65 -11.47 11.07
N ASN A 43 -4.93 -10.40 11.37
CA ASN A 43 -3.50 -10.35 11.08
C ASN A 43 -2.73 -11.49 11.77
N SER A 44 -2.14 -12.39 10.97
CA SER A 44 -1.24 -13.48 11.38
C SER A 44 0.11 -13.36 10.66
N ASP A 45 1.04 -14.31 10.78
CA ASP A 45 2.22 -14.35 9.88
C ASP A 45 1.96 -15.23 8.64
N GLN A 46 0.93 -16.06 8.68
CA GLN A 46 0.63 -17.01 7.62
C GLN A 46 -0.26 -16.37 6.54
N PRO A 47 -0.02 -16.66 5.26
CA PRO A 47 -0.96 -16.30 4.21
C PRO A 47 -2.28 -17.08 4.39
N GLY A 48 -3.36 -16.53 3.87
CA GLY A 48 -4.70 -17.10 4.00
C GLY A 48 -5.71 -16.24 3.29
N ASN A 49 -6.91 -16.74 3.10
CA ASN A 49 -8.01 -15.97 2.54
C ASN A 49 -9.33 -16.44 3.12
N ILE A 50 -10.32 -15.55 3.09
CA ILE A 50 -11.72 -15.83 3.38
C ILE A 50 -12.55 -15.27 2.23
N ASP A 51 -13.33 -16.14 1.60
CA ASP A 51 -14.41 -15.75 0.72
C ASP A 51 -15.59 -15.21 1.55
N ILE A 52 -16.17 -14.11 1.09
CA ILE A 52 -17.30 -13.46 1.76
C ILE A 52 -18.57 -13.95 1.09
N GLU A 53 -19.29 -14.83 1.78
CA GLU A 53 -20.60 -15.36 1.32
C GLU A 53 -21.78 -14.76 2.11
N ASP A 54 -21.49 -14.21 3.29
CA ASP A 54 -22.44 -13.59 4.21
C ASP A 54 -21.96 -12.20 4.64
N LYS A 55 -22.84 -11.41 5.28
CA LYS A 55 -22.45 -10.09 5.81
C LYS A 55 -21.31 -10.21 6.83
N HIS A 56 -20.21 -9.55 6.53
CA HIS A 56 -19.05 -9.38 7.38
C HIS A 56 -18.70 -7.90 7.55
N THR A 57 -17.96 -7.59 8.61
CA THR A 57 -17.35 -6.28 8.81
C THR A 57 -15.85 -6.45 8.95
N LEU A 58 -15.10 -5.84 8.02
CA LEU A 58 -13.65 -5.79 8.08
C LEU A 58 -13.19 -4.47 8.68
N TYR A 59 -12.40 -4.56 9.74
CA TYR A 59 -11.68 -3.44 10.34
C TYR A 59 -10.22 -3.55 9.92
N VAL A 60 -9.69 -2.52 9.27
CA VAL A 60 -8.28 -2.43 8.91
C VAL A 60 -7.67 -1.26 9.67
N TYR A 61 -6.48 -1.45 10.25
CA TYR A 61 -5.78 -0.44 11.04
C TYR A 61 -4.45 -0.10 10.36
N PRO A 62 -4.47 0.83 9.39
CA PRO A 62 -3.26 1.28 8.74
C PRO A 62 -2.32 2.00 9.70
N SER A 63 -1.02 1.82 9.56
CA SER A 63 -0.03 2.48 10.43
C SER A 63 0.12 3.99 10.21
N TRP A 64 -0.52 4.56 9.18
CA TRP A 64 -0.38 5.96 8.77
C TRP A 64 -1.57 6.86 9.12
N LYS A 65 -2.59 6.32 9.79
CA LYS A 65 -3.72 7.07 10.34
C LYS A 65 -4.22 6.40 11.62
N ASP A 66 -4.86 7.18 12.48
CA ASP A 66 -5.35 6.69 13.78
C ASP A 66 -6.69 5.93 13.64
N ASP A 67 -7.51 6.31 12.65
CA ASP A 67 -8.81 5.70 12.40
C ASP A 67 -8.72 4.42 11.56
N ALA A 68 -9.54 3.43 11.92
CA ALA A 68 -9.70 2.22 11.12
C ALA A 68 -10.39 2.52 9.78
N ASP A 69 -10.02 1.79 8.72
CA ASP A 69 -10.88 1.62 7.56
C ASP A 69 -11.90 0.51 7.86
N ILE A 70 -13.19 0.81 7.70
CA ILE A 70 -14.29 -0.12 7.96
C ILE A 70 -14.95 -0.47 6.64
N PHE A 71 -15.03 -1.77 6.33
CA PHE A 71 -15.74 -2.28 5.15
C PHE A 71 -16.87 -3.19 5.61
N GLU A 72 -18.09 -2.87 5.20
CA GLU A 72 -19.20 -3.81 5.23
C GLU A 72 -19.16 -4.64 3.94
N LEU A 73 -18.85 -5.93 4.06
CA LEU A 73 -18.71 -6.83 2.93
C LEU A 73 -19.89 -7.79 2.93
N THR A 74 -20.55 -7.92 1.78
CA THR A 74 -21.62 -8.92 1.56
C THR A 74 -21.23 -9.93 0.48
N GLU A 75 -20.17 -9.63 -0.27
CA GLU A 75 -19.52 -10.50 -1.25
C GLU A 75 -18.03 -10.15 -1.34
N GLY A 76 -17.28 -10.86 -2.17
CA GLY A 76 -15.85 -10.63 -2.42
C GLY A 76 -14.94 -11.53 -1.59
N LYS A 77 -13.73 -11.04 -1.29
CA LYS A 77 -12.68 -11.86 -0.66
C LYS A 77 -11.70 -11.00 0.15
N VAL A 78 -11.34 -11.47 1.34
CA VAL A 78 -10.26 -10.89 2.14
C VAL A 78 -9.06 -11.82 2.10
N GLU A 79 -7.95 -11.33 1.57
CA GLU A 79 -6.76 -12.13 1.26
C GLU A 79 -5.53 -11.58 1.96
N LYS A 80 -4.74 -12.47 2.55
CA LYS A 80 -3.41 -12.19 3.05
C LYS A 80 -2.42 -12.95 2.17
N LEU A 81 -1.78 -12.21 1.28
CA LEU A 81 -0.97 -12.77 0.20
C LEU A 81 0.52 -12.62 0.51
N LEU A 82 1.31 -13.63 0.14
CA LEU A 82 2.76 -13.54 0.24
C LEU A 82 3.27 -12.43 -0.68
N THR A 83 4.20 -11.61 -0.18
CA THR A 83 4.97 -10.74 -1.06
C THR A 83 6.17 -11.53 -1.60
N TYR A 84 6.11 -12.02 -2.83
CA TYR A 84 7.29 -12.56 -3.48
C TYR A 84 8.26 -11.40 -3.77
N LYS A 85 9.42 -11.42 -3.09
CA LYS A 85 10.57 -10.49 -3.23
C LYS A 85 10.39 -9.07 -2.68
N PHE A 86 10.23 -8.93 -1.36
CA PHE A 86 10.75 -7.74 -0.66
C PHE A 86 12.21 -8.00 -0.24
N SER A 87 13.19 -7.52 -1.00
CA SER A 87 14.54 -7.40 -0.45
C SER A 87 14.51 -6.29 0.60
N ASP A 88 14.73 -6.62 1.86
CA ASP A 88 14.94 -5.67 2.96
C ASP A 88 16.11 -4.75 2.53
N SER A 89 15.83 -3.49 2.20
CA SER A 89 16.83 -2.51 1.77
C SER A 89 17.61 -2.00 2.98
N ARG A 90 18.35 -2.89 3.63
CA ARG A 90 19.44 -2.52 4.52
C ARG A 90 20.72 -2.61 3.69
N LYS A 91 21.21 -1.44 3.24
CA LYS A 91 22.41 -1.20 2.43
C LYS A 91 22.21 -1.32 0.91
N ALA A 92 22.13 -0.17 0.25
CA ALA A 92 22.97 0.23 -0.87
C ALA A 92 22.35 1.48 -1.52
N SER A 93 23.12 2.55 -1.58
CA SER A 93 22.95 3.64 -2.55
C SER A 93 22.93 3.03 -3.95
N GLY A 94 21.76 2.93 -4.56
CA GLY A 94 21.59 2.34 -5.87
C GLY A 94 20.13 2.34 -6.29
N VAL A 95 19.84 3.05 -7.39
CA VAL A 95 18.55 3.08 -8.09
C VAL A 95 18.04 1.65 -8.27
N LYS A 96 16.95 1.30 -7.58
CA LYS A 96 16.28 0.00 -7.73
C LYS A 96 15.02 0.17 -8.58
N SER A 97 15.08 -0.31 -9.81
CA SER A 97 13.90 -0.45 -10.68
C SER A 97 13.06 -1.65 -10.20
N ILE A 98 11.86 -1.36 -9.70
CA ILE A 98 10.86 -2.37 -9.28
C ILE A 98 9.72 -2.35 -10.30
N HIS A 99 9.20 -3.51 -10.73
CA HIS A 99 8.11 -3.61 -11.71
C HIS A 99 6.74 -3.83 -11.02
N SER A 100 5.70 -3.14 -11.48
CA SER A 100 4.28 -3.41 -11.16
C SER A 100 3.43 -3.08 -12.38
N ASN A 101 2.61 -4.02 -12.86
CA ASN A 101 1.63 -3.82 -13.95
C ASN A 101 2.18 -3.04 -15.17
N GLY A 102 3.40 -3.37 -15.62
CA GLY A 102 4.01 -2.78 -16.82
C GLY A 102 4.77 -1.47 -16.59
N VAL A 103 4.75 -0.91 -15.38
CA VAL A 103 5.57 0.27 -15.02
C VAL A 103 6.71 -0.10 -14.08
N THR A 104 7.82 0.62 -14.19
CA THR A 104 8.91 0.56 -13.22
C THR A 104 8.89 1.76 -12.29
N ALA A 105 9.44 1.60 -11.09
CA ALA A 105 9.59 2.69 -10.13
C ALA A 105 11.05 2.91 -9.73
N THR A 106 11.41 4.16 -9.52
CA THR A 106 12.61 4.59 -8.80
C THR A 106 12.19 5.29 -7.51
N SER A 107 12.82 4.95 -6.40
CA SER A 107 12.66 5.66 -5.12
C SER A 107 14.00 6.18 -4.61
N ASN A 108 14.02 7.45 -4.22
CA ASN A 108 15.13 8.10 -3.55
C ASN A 108 14.67 8.52 -2.16
N VAL A 109 15.33 8.01 -1.12
CA VAL A 109 15.00 8.27 0.27
C VAL A 109 16.18 8.97 0.93
N SER A 110 15.97 10.21 1.35
CA SER A 110 16.94 11.04 2.06
C SER A 110 16.51 11.22 3.52
N ASN A 111 17.45 11.63 4.37
CA ASN A 111 17.08 12.11 5.71
C ASN A 111 16.50 13.51 5.58
N SER A 112 15.55 13.85 6.46
CA SER A 112 15.07 15.22 6.60
C SER A 112 16.17 16.09 7.23
N GLU A 113 16.36 17.28 6.68
CA GLU A 113 17.28 18.28 7.24
C GLU A 113 16.61 19.12 8.34
N THR A 114 15.28 19.14 8.38
CA THR A 114 14.50 20.00 9.29
C THR A 114 13.90 19.21 10.46
N ILE A 115 13.58 17.93 10.28
CA ILE A 115 12.96 17.07 11.29
C ILE A 115 13.87 15.88 11.60
N GLU A 116 14.51 15.92 12.77
CA GLU A 116 15.43 14.88 13.22
C GLU A 116 14.77 13.49 13.23
N GLY A 117 15.48 12.48 12.70
CA GLY A 117 15.01 11.10 12.65
C GLY A 117 13.92 10.83 11.60
N LYS A 118 13.51 11.83 10.81
CA LYS A 118 12.60 11.65 9.68
C LYS A 118 13.33 11.57 8.35
N LYS A 119 12.60 11.07 7.36
CA LYS A 119 13.06 10.83 5.99
C LYS A 119 12.09 11.43 5.00
N ASN A 120 12.64 11.85 3.86
CA ASN A 120 11.94 12.37 2.71
C ASN A 120 11.96 11.33 1.58
N LEU A 121 11.04 11.46 0.63
CA LEU A 121 10.88 10.54 -0.49
C LEU A 121 10.69 11.32 -1.79
N GLU A 122 11.48 10.97 -2.79
CA GLU A 122 11.17 11.22 -4.20
C GLU A 122 10.91 9.88 -4.87
N PHE A 123 9.73 9.74 -5.48
CA PHE A 123 9.28 8.51 -6.11
C PHE A 123 8.86 8.81 -7.55
N VAL A 124 9.38 8.05 -8.51
CA VAL A 124 9.15 8.28 -9.95
C VAL A 124 8.79 6.96 -10.62
N LEU A 125 7.65 6.93 -11.30
CA LEU A 125 7.26 5.84 -12.19
C LEU A 125 7.76 6.09 -13.62
N SER A 126 8.04 5.02 -14.36
CA SER A 126 8.49 5.10 -15.76
C SER A 126 7.45 5.65 -16.73
N ASN A 127 6.20 5.77 -16.29
CA ASN A 127 5.13 6.43 -17.05
C ASN A 127 5.05 7.94 -16.79
N GLY A 128 6.00 8.52 -16.03
CA GLY A 128 6.08 9.95 -15.79
C GLY A 128 5.43 10.44 -14.50
N ILE A 129 4.71 9.60 -13.76
CA ILE A 129 4.16 9.98 -12.46
C ILE A 129 5.29 10.19 -11.47
N LYS A 130 5.38 11.39 -10.90
CA LYS A 130 6.31 11.75 -9.82
C LYS A 130 5.52 12.02 -8.55
N PHE A 131 6.01 11.54 -7.42
CA PHE A 131 5.50 11.86 -6.08
C PHE A 131 6.66 12.32 -5.20
N ILE A 132 6.46 13.42 -4.48
CA ILE A 132 7.42 13.96 -3.53
C ILE A 132 6.77 14.00 -2.16
N TYR A 133 7.51 13.57 -1.13
CA TYR A 133 7.21 13.80 0.27
C TYR A 133 8.41 14.47 0.94
N GLU A 134 8.20 15.67 1.46
CA GLU A 134 9.21 16.48 2.12
C GLU A 134 8.63 17.03 3.43
N ASP A 135 9.18 16.58 4.55
CA ASP A 135 8.91 17.13 5.88
C ASP A 135 7.42 17.20 6.27
N GLY A 136 6.61 16.27 5.76
CA GLY A 136 5.17 16.23 6.01
C GLY A 136 4.30 16.76 4.88
N VAL A 137 4.90 17.52 3.95
CA VAL A 137 4.26 18.03 2.74
C VAL A 137 4.45 17.04 1.61
N TYR A 138 3.46 16.92 0.74
CA TYR A 138 3.52 16.01 -0.39
C TYR A 138 2.81 16.58 -1.63
N ASN A 139 3.33 16.21 -2.80
CA ASN A 139 2.75 16.53 -4.09
C ASN A 139 2.97 15.38 -5.07
N ALA A 140 2.24 15.40 -6.17
CA ALA A 140 2.40 14.46 -7.25
C ALA A 140 2.15 15.16 -8.57
N THR A 141 2.93 14.79 -9.59
CA THR A 141 2.82 15.36 -10.92
C THR A 141 2.87 14.30 -12.00
N LEU A 142 2.28 14.59 -13.16
CA LEU A 142 2.46 13.87 -14.42
C LEU A 142 2.73 14.90 -15.50
N ASN A 143 3.87 14.81 -16.19
CA ASN A 143 4.27 15.78 -17.20
C ASN A 143 4.19 17.24 -16.70
N GLU A 144 4.66 17.47 -15.46
CA GLU A 144 4.64 18.78 -14.77
C GLU A 144 3.25 19.29 -14.34
N GLU A 145 2.17 18.58 -14.67
CA GLU A 145 0.82 18.90 -14.19
C GLU A 145 0.54 18.24 -12.83
N GLU A 146 -0.11 18.96 -11.92
CA GLU A 146 -0.45 18.44 -10.59
C GLU A 146 -1.52 17.35 -10.66
N LEU A 147 -1.28 16.25 -9.95
CA LEU A 147 -2.21 15.14 -9.81
C LEU A 147 -3.03 15.26 -8.52
N THR A 148 -4.25 14.72 -8.56
CA THR A 148 -5.10 14.64 -7.38
C THR A 148 -4.56 13.57 -6.42
N ILE A 149 -4.32 13.95 -5.16
CA ILE A 149 -3.95 13.04 -4.08
C ILE A 149 -5.09 12.91 -3.09
N LYS A 150 -5.56 11.69 -2.86
CA LYS A 150 -6.51 11.37 -1.77
C LYS A 150 -5.83 10.57 -0.68
N TYR A 151 -6.23 10.83 0.57
CA TYR A 151 -5.74 10.12 1.76
C TYR A 151 -4.20 10.03 1.83
N LYS A 152 -3.51 11.10 1.41
CA LYS A 152 -2.05 11.24 1.38
C LYS A 152 -1.29 10.37 0.36
N TYR A 153 -1.84 9.24 -0.06
CA TYR A 153 -1.09 8.26 -0.85
C TYR A 153 -1.84 7.59 -2.00
N LEU A 154 -3.07 8.02 -2.31
CA LEU A 154 -3.76 7.62 -3.53
C LEU A 154 -3.61 8.72 -4.57
N ILE A 155 -2.74 8.51 -5.55
CA ILE A 155 -2.45 9.45 -6.62
C ILE A 155 -3.26 9.02 -7.85
N TYR A 156 -4.15 9.89 -8.31
CA TYR A 156 -5.01 9.65 -9.47
C TYR A 156 -4.46 10.37 -10.69
N SER A 157 -4.36 9.65 -11.80
CA SER A 157 -3.98 10.16 -13.13
C SER A 157 -4.91 9.58 -14.20
N ASP A 158 -4.87 10.13 -15.40
CA ASP A 158 -5.48 9.56 -16.59
C ASP A 158 -4.91 8.16 -16.92
N LEU A 159 -3.63 7.93 -16.63
CA LEU A 159 -2.95 6.64 -16.83
C LEU A 159 -3.38 5.55 -15.83
N GLY A 160 -3.91 5.93 -14.67
CA GLY A 160 -4.29 5.00 -13.61
C GLY A 160 -4.14 5.56 -12.19
N VAL A 161 -4.20 4.66 -11.22
CA VAL A 161 -4.10 4.98 -9.78
C VAL A 161 -2.80 4.43 -9.22
N LEU A 162 -1.94 5.30 -8.70
CA LEU A 162 -0.78 4.91 -7.89
C LEU A 162 -1.19 4.88 -6.41
N LYS A 163 -1.14 3.68 -5.82
CA LYS A 163 -1.30 3.46 -4.39
C LYS A 163 0.09 3.42 -3.76
N LEU A 164 0.51 4.50 -3.12
CA LEU A 164 1.81 4.62 -2.46
C LEU A 164 1.68 4.36 -0.94
N SER A 165 2.77 4.09 -0.26
CA SER A 165 2.87 4.18 1.20
C SER A 165 4.32 4.44 1.57
N PHE A 166 4.55 5.49 2.36
CA PHE A 166 5.87 5.87 2.84
C PHE A 166 5.90 6.00 4.36
N ASN A 167 6.88 5.35 5.00
CA ASN A 167 7.13 5.51 6.43
C ASN A 167 8.32 6.44 6.65
N SER A 168 8.05 7.70 6.98
CA SER A 168 9.10 8.72 7.19
C SER A 168 10.04 8.42 8.36
N SER A 169 9.67 7.55 9.31
CA SER A 169 10.56 7.17 10.42
C SER A 169 11.63 6.14 10.01
N ASN A 170 11.40 5.35 8.96
CA ASN A 170 12.34 4.26 8.58
C ASN A 170 12.65 4.16 7.08
N GLY A 171 12.01 4.96 6.24
CA GLY A 171 12.29 5.06 4.81
C GLY A 171 11.69 3.94 3.97
N LYS A 172 10.83 3.09 4.55
CA LYS A 172 10.17 2.02 3.80
C LYS A 172 9.14 2.62 2.86
N VAL A 173 9.27 2.24 1.58
CA VAL A 173 8.34 2.59 0.50
C VAL A 173 7.63 1.31 0.05
N TRP A 174 6.32 1.39 -0.11
CA TRP A 174 5.51 0.39 -0.77
C TRP A 174 4.67 1.08 -1.83
N TRP A 175 4.43 0.41 -2.95
CA TRP A 175 3.64 0.99 -4.03
C TRP A 175 3.01 -0.10 -4.90
N VAL A 176 1.86 0.24 -5.49
CA VAL A 176 1.20 -0.51 -6.55
C VAL A 176 0.64 0.50 -7.56
N PHE A 177 0.77 0.21 -8.85
CA PHE A 177 0.14 0.99 -9.90
C PHE A 177 -0.98 0.19 -10.55
N GLU A 178 -2.17 0.77 -10.61
CA GLU A 178 -3.36 0.18 -11.24
C GLU A 178 -3.68 0.99 -12.51
N PRO A 179 -3.34 0.47 -13.71
CA PRO A 179 -3.59 1.20 -14.95
C PRO A 179 -5.09 1.40 -15.20
N THR A 180 -5.46 2.56 -15.77
CA THR A 180 -6.81 2.79 -16.31
C THR A 180 -7.05 1.78 -17.43
N LYS A 181 -8.21 1.12 -17.42
CA LYS A 181 -8.57 0.21 -18.52
C LYS A 181 -8.95 1.03 -19.76
N GLU A 182 -8.36 0.68 -20.90
CA GLU A 182 -8.93 1.01 -22.21
C GLU A 182 -10.23 0.23 -22.45
#